data_AF-A0A9D5XXB9-F1
#
_entry.id   AF-A0A9D5XXB9-F1
#
_cell.length_a   1.000
_cell.length_b   1.000
_cell.length_c   1.000
_cell.angle_alpha   90.00
_cell.angle_beta   90.00
_cell.angle_gamma   90.00
#
_symmetry.space_group_name_H-M   'P 1'
#
loop_
_entity.id
_entity.type
_entity.pdbx_description
1 polymer ?
#
loop_
_entity_poly.entity_id
_entity_poly.type
_entity_poly.pdbx_seq_one_letter_code
_entity_poly.pdbx_strand_id
1 'polypeptide(L)'
;MSEEQSFPVAVDAPDTDVTPMTLKMVGELLSLSRQSPRLRMLQKMHKSHEAGVQRMFNAMQPGTYLMPHRHLHPRKEETVMVVAGSLLFVEFTDDGQVANTILLQPGTENFGVDVAPHVYHTYVPLKADTLMFEIKDGPYAATNDKDVPDWAPREGSPEAEPYLLNLIKELAERANAAAEAAKASE
;
A
#
# COMPACT_ATOMS: atom_id res chain seq x y z
N MET A 1 -10.33 30.22 15.90
CA MET A 1 -9.91 28.81 15.88
C MET A 1 -10.01 28.39 14.44
N SER A 2 -8.90 28.35 13.71
CA SER A 2 -8.89 27.88 12.32
C SER A 2 -9.30 26.42 12.33
N GLU A 3 -10.36 26.07 11.61
CA GLU A 3 -10.59 24.67 11.21
C GLU A 3 -9.32 24.21 10.51
N GLU A 4 -8.55 23.32 11.13
CA GLU A 4 -7.50 22.60 10.43
C GLU A 4 -8.19 21.83 9.31
N GLN A 5 -8.07 22.34 8.09
CA GLN A 5 -8.57 21.67 6.90
C GLN A 5 -7.82 20.34 6.78
N SER A 6 -8.50 19.25 7.12
CA SER A 6 -7.95 17.90 7.02
C SER A 6 -7.50 17.63 5.59
N PHE A 7 -6.24 17.26 5.41
CA PHE A 7 -5.71 16.92 4.09
C PHE A 7 -6.45 15.70 3.53
N PRO A 8 -6.95 15.72 2.29
CA PRO A 8 -7.77 14.64 1.76
C PRO A 8 -7.00 13.31 1.74
N VAL A 9 -7.72 12.21 1.96
CA VAL A 9 -7.14 10.86 1.90
C VAL A 9 -7.30 10.19 0.54
N ALA A 10 -8.25 10.69 -0.26
CA ALA A 10 -8.54 10.24 -1.60
C ALA A 10 -9.09 11.40 -2.45
N VAL A 11 -8.93 11.29 -3.77
CA VAL A 11 -9.63 12.09 -4.77
C VAL A 11 -10.76 11.28 -5.41
N ASP A 12 -11.82 11.98 -5.83
CA ASP A 12 -13.01 11.38 -6.39
C ASP A 12 -12.77 10.74 -7.76
N ALA A 13 -13.58 9.73 -8.07
CA ALA A 13 -13.52 9.08 -9.37
C ALA A 13 -13.94 10.06 -10.48
N PRO A 14 -13.29 10.03 -11.64
CA PRO A 14 -13.72 10.85 -12.77
C PRO A 14 -15.16 10.52 -13.18
N ASP A 15 -15.96 11.55 -13.44
CA ASP A 15 -17.35 11.40 -13.85
C ASP A 15 -17.48 11.24 -15.38
N THR A 16 -16.74 10.27 -15.92
CA THR A 16 -16.84 9.89 -17.33
C THR A 16 -17.16 8.41 -17.46
N ASP A 17 -17.78 8.02 -18.58
CA ASP A 17 -18.05 6.60 -18.85
C ASP A 17 -16.79 5.87 -19.35
N VAL A 18 -15.92 6.62 -20.04
CA VAL A 18 -14.58 6.17 -20.42
C VAL A 18 -13.58 7.13 -19.80
N THR A 19 -12.77 6.62 -18.87
CA THR A 19 -11.77 7.41 -18.14
C THR A 19 -10.38 7.07 -18.65
N PRO A 20 -9.71 7.94 -19.42
CA PRO A 20 -8.32 7.73 -19.77
C PRO A 20 -7.44 7.89 -18.51
N MET A 21 -6.61 6.91 -18.23
CA MET A 21 -5.59 6.98 -17.18
C MET A 21 -4.36 7.71 -17.76
N THR A 22 -4.20 8.98 -17.42
CA THR A 22 -3.21 9.86 -18.07
C THR A 22 -2.05 10.19 -17.15
N LEU A 23 -0.90 10.56 -17.74
CA LEU A 23 0.24 11.09 -16.99
C LEU A 23 -0.10 12.37 -16.22
N LYS A 24 -1.07 13.17 -16.69
CA LYS A 24 -1.57 14.35 -15.97
C LYS A 24 -2.24 13.94 -14.66
N MET A 25 -3.19 13.00 -14.72
CA MET A 25 -3.87 12.45 -13.54
C MET A 25 -2.86 11.88 -12.55
N VAL A 26 -1.91 11.08 -13.04
CA VAL A 26 -0.84 10.51 -12.21
C VAL A 26 0.03 11.60 -11.58
N GLY A 27 0.46 12.59 -12.36
CA GLY A 27 1.31 13.69 -11.88
C GLY A 27 0.63 14.53 -10.79
N GLU A 28 -0.67 14.81 -10.94
CA GLU A 28 -1.48 15.50 -9.93
C GLU A 28 -1.58 14.64 -8.65
N LEU A 29 -1.86 13.35 -8.78
CA LEU A 29 -1.96 12.42 -7.66
C LEU A 29 -0.63 12.31 -6.89
N LEU A 30 0.49 12.18 -7.60
CA LEU A 30 1.83 12.14 -7.01
C LEU A 30 2.15 13.46 -6.27
N SER A 31 1.76 14.60 -6.85
CA SER A 31 1.92 15.91 -6.19
C SER A 31 1.16 15.98 -4.87
N LEU A 32 -0.05 15.45 -4.83
CA LEU A 32 -0.84 15.36 -3.61
C LEU A 32 -0.21 14.40 -2.59
N SER A 33 0.36 13.27 -3.05
CA SER A 33 1.03 12.32 -2.14
C SER A 33 2.24 12.93 -1.43
N ARG A 34 3.01 13.81 -2.10
CA ARG A 34 4.16 14.51 -1.50
C ARG A 34 3.77 15.56 -0.46
N GLN A 35 2.57 16.14 -0.59
CA GLN A 35 2.04 17.15 0.34
C GLN A 35 1.26 16.52 1.49
N SER A 36 0.78 15.30 1.31
CA SER A 36 0.03 14.54 2.31
C SER A 36 0.89 14.29 3.55
N PRO A 37 0.41 14.58 4.77
CA PRO A 37 1.11 14.22 6.00
C PRO A 37 1.38 12.71 6.12
N ARG A 38 0.56 11.89 5.47
CA ARG A 38 0.71 10.42 5.43
C ARG A 38 1.57 9.93 4.26
N LEU A 39 2.09 10.86 3.46
CA LEU A 39 2.96 10.60 2.32
C LEU A 39 2.31 9.76 1.19
N ARG A 40 0.98 9.66 1.21
CA ARG A 40 0.19 8.94 0.22
C ARG A 40 -1.12 9.62 -0.13
N MET A 41 -1.60 9.35 -1.34
CA MET A 41 -2.91 9.78 -1.85
C MET A 41 -3.53 8.70 -2.74
N LEU A 42 -4.84 8.52 -2.62
CA LEU A 42 -5.62 7.54 -3.39
C LEU A 42 -6.44 8.24 -4.49
N GLN A 43 -6.46 7.68 -5.71
CA GLN A 43 -7.39 8.08 -6.77
C GLN A 43 -8.42 6.97 -6.96
N LYS A 44 -9.68 7.22 -6.59
CA LYS A 44 -10.77 6.27 -6.83
C LYS A 44 -11.00 6.15 -8.33
N MET A 45 -11.24 4.94 -8.81
CA MET A 45 -11.74 4.68 -10.18
C MET A 45 -13.14 4.06 -10.16
N HIS A 46 -13.62 3.66 -8.98
CA HIS A 46 -15.00 3.26 -8.73
C HIS A 46 -15.83 4.49 -8.36
N LYS A 47 -17.04 4.63 -8.94
CA LYS A 47 -17.90 5.80 -8.71
C LYS A 47 -18.70 5.75 -7.40
N SER A 48 -18.77 4.59 -6.75
CA SER A 48 -19.53 4.38 -5.52
C SER A 48 -18.84 3.37 -4.62
N HIS A 49 -18.96 3.55 -3.30
CA HIS A 49 -18.56 2.54 -2.32
C HIS A 49 -19.37 1.25 -2.44
N GLU A 50 -20.59 1.32 -3.00
CA GLU A 50 -21.43 0.16 -3.27
C GLU A 50 -21.02 -0.61 -4.53
N ALA A 51 -20.01 -0.14 -5.29
CA ALA A 51 -19.52 -0.85 -6.45
C ALA A 51 -18.99 -2.23 -6.03
N GLY A 52 -19.40 -3.29 -6.75
CA GLY A 52 -18.96 -4.66 -6.47
C GLY A 52 -17.46 -4.91 -6.64
N VAL A 53 -16.75 -3.98 -7.30
CA VAL A 53 -15.29 -3.97 -7.38
C VAL A 53 -14.78 -2.56 -7.10
N GLN A 54 -13.84 -2.46 -6.18
CA GLN A 54 -13.14 -1.24 -5.82
C GLN A 54 -11.82 -1.22 -6.60
N ARG A 55 -11.64 -0.17 -7.40
CA ARG A 55 -10.42 0.05 -8.21
C ARG A 55 -9.85 1.41 -7.87
N MET A 56 -8.54 1.50 -7.69
CA MET A 56 -7.88 2.77 -7.40
C MET A 56 -6.40 2.76 -7.73
N PHE A 57 -5.86 3.96 -7.93
CA PHE A 57 -4.42 4.17 -7.79
C PHE A 57 -4.08 4.58 -6.37
N ASN A 58 -2.96 4.09 -5.86
CA ASN A 58 -2.32 4.57 -4.65
C ASN A 58 -0.95 5.15 -5.01
N ALA A 59 -0.81 6.47 -4.88
CA ALA A 59 0.47 7.16 -4.99
C ALA A 59 1.11 7.28 -3.61
N MET A 60 2.37 6.90 -3.50
CA MET A 60 3.08 6.77 -2.23
C MET A 60 4.52 7.26 -2.34
N GLN A 61 5.01 7.83 -1.25
CA GLN A 61 6.40 8.25 -1.08
C GLN A 61 7.10 7.40 0.00
N PRO A 62 8.43 7.24 -0.05
CA PRO A 62 9.20 6.64 1.03
C PRO A 62 8.86 7.28 2.39
N GLY A 63 8.72 6.46 3.42
CA GLY A 63 8.22 6.88 4.74
C GLY A 63 6.70 6.78 4.91
N THR A 64 5.96 6.42 3.87
CA THR A 64 4.53 6.06 4.01
C THR A 64 4.41 4.84 4.93
N TYR A 65 3.73 5.01 6.07
CA TYR A 65 3.31 3.89 6.89
C TYR A 65 1.93 3.40 6.44
N LEU A 66 1.85 2.19 5.89
CA LEU A 66 0.59 1.47 5.74
C LEU A 66 0.47 0.48 6.90
N MET A 67 -0.60 0.62 7.68
CA MET A 67 -0.86 -0.29 8.77
C MET A 67 -1.05 -1.72 8.22
N PRO A 68 -0.32 -2.72 8.77
CA PRO A 68 -0.54 -4.12 8.43
C PRO A 68 -2.01 -4.50 8.58
N HIS A 69 -2.54 -5.24 7.60
CA HIS A 69 -3.96 -5.60 7.57
C HIS A 69 -4.19 -6.88 6.76
N ARG A 70 -5.41 -7.42 6.87
CA ARG A 70 -5.95 -8.45 5.98
C ARG A 70 -7.42 -8.15 5.67
N HIS A 71 -8.02 -8.95 4.81
CA HIS A 71 -9.36 -8.73 4.26
C HIS A 71 -10.27 -9.94 4.49
N LEU A 72 -10.46 -10.38 5.74
CA LEU A 72 -11.10 -11.68 6.03
C LEU A 72 -12.61 -11.59 6.33
N HIS A 73 -13.11 -10.45 6.85
CA HIS A 73 -14.51 -10.32 7.28
C HIS A 73 -15.21 -9.02 6.80
N PRO A 74 -15.83 -9.01 5.62
CA PRO A 74 -16.01 -10.13 4.70
C PRO A 74 -14.72 -10.49 3.96
N ARG A 75 -14.67 -11.70 3.41
CA ARG A 75 -13.55 -12.12 2.56
C ARG A 75 -13.50 -11.26 1.31
N LYS A 76 -12.35 -10.63 1.08
CA LYS A 76 -12.07 -9.89 -0.14
C LYS A 76 -10.68 -10.24 -0.64
N GLU A 77 -10.58 -10.50 -1.93
CA GLU A 77 -9.30 -10.63 -2.61
C GLU A 77 -8.78 -9.22 -2.91
N GLU A 78 -7.45 -9.08 -2.92
CA GLU A 78 -6.77 -7.84 -3.26
C GLU A 78 -5.65 -8.13 -4.27
N THR A 79 -5.74 -7.51 -5.45
CA THR A 79 -4.69 -7.55 -6.45
C THR A 79 -4.02 -6.19 -6.53
N VAL A 80 -2.69 -6.17 -6.46
CA VAL A 80 -1.86 -4.96 -6.60
C VAL A 80 -0.89 -5.12 -7.75
N MET A 81 -0.84 -4.12 -8.64
CA MET A 81 0.18 -4.01 -9.69
C MET A 81 0.94 -2.69 -9.55
N VAL A 82 2.27 -2.75 -9.54
CA VAL A 82 3.09 -1.55 -9.54
C VAL A 82 3.15 -0.99 -10.96
N VAL A 83 2.79 0.27 -11.10
CA VAL A 83 2.75 1.00 -12.38
C VAL A 83 4.00 1.84 -12.57
N ALA A 84 4.51 2.42 -11.48
CA ALA A 84 5.75 3.18 -11.45
C ALA A 84 6.41 3.08 -10.07
N GLY A 85 7.73 3.26 -10.01
CA GLY A 85 8.48 3.18 -8.75
C GLY A 85 8.80 1.75 -8.34
N SER A 86 8.89 1.50 -7.04
CA SER A 86 9.12 0.16 -6.48
C SER A 86 8.49 0.04 -5.10
N LEU A 87 7.93 -1.13 -4.84
CA LEU A 87 7.14 -1.43 -3.65
C LEU A 87 7.61 -2.76 -3.08
N LEU A 88 7.87 -2.82 -1.79
CA LEU A 88 8.09 -4.09 -1.11
C LEU A 88 6.76 -4.56 -0.51
N PHE A 89 6.28 -5.72 -0.96
CA PHE A 89 5.22 -6.43 -0.27
C PHE A 89 5.83 -7.19 0.91
N VAL A 90 5.20 -7.09 2.07
CA VAL A 90 5.61 -7.78 3.30
C VAL A 90 4.42 -8.56 3.82
N GLU A 91 4.59 -9.87 3.93
CA GLU A 91 3.64 -10.80 4.53
C GLU A 91 4.03 -11.08 5.98
N PHE A 92 3.03 -11.15 6.85
CA PHE A 92 3.21 -11.42 8.26
C PHE A 92 2.51 -12.70 8.67
N THR A 93 3.09 -13.39 9.65
CA THR A 93 2.39 -14.39 10.45
C THR A 93 1.33 -13.74 11.35
N ASP A 94 0.44 -14.55 11.94
CA ASP A 94 -0.59 -14.04 12.86
C ASP A 94 0.00 -13.33 14.10
N ASP A 95 1.21 -13.72 14.54
CA ASP A 95 1.94 -13.10 15.66
C ASP A 95 2.83 -11.91 15.24
N GLY A 96 2.75 -11.47 13.98
CA GLY A 96 3.38 -10.24 13.50
C GLY A 96 4.85 -10.38 13.08
N GLN A 97 5.35 -11.61 12.94
CA GLN A 97 6.68 -11.85 12.37
C GLN A 97 6.63 -11.75 10.85
N VAL A 98 7.69 -11.20 10.24
CA VAL A 98 7.82 -11.20 8.77
C VAL A 98 7.99 -12.63 8.27
N ALA A 99 6.99 -13.13 7.55
CA ALA A 99 6.94 -14.46 6.97
C ALA A 99 7.60 -14.50 5.58
N ASN A 100 7.31 -13.49 4.75
CA ASN A 100 7.77 -13.44 3.36
C ASN A 100 7.85 -11.98 2.89
N THR A 101 8.72 -11.72 1.91
CA THR A 101 8.80 -10.42 1.24
C THR A 101 8.98 -10.58 -0.26
N ILE A 102 8.34 -9.70 -1.02
CA ILE A 102 8.42 -9.71 -2.48
C ILE A 102 8.68 -8.28 -2.96
N LEU A 103 9.80 -8.08 -3.66
CA LEU A 103 10.08 -6.82 -4.34
C LEU A 103 9.22 -6.73 -5.61
N LEU A 104 8.39 -5.70 -5.68
CA LEU A 104 7.51 -5.42 -6.81
C LEU A 104 8.02 -4.20 -7.57
N GLN A 105 8.32 -4.37 -8.85
CA GLN A 105 8.77 -3.29 -9.71
C GLN A 105 8.30 -3.50 -11.17
N PRO A 106 7.88 -2.44 -11.89
CA PRO A 106 7.54 -2.57 -13.29
C PRO A 106 8.74 -3.07 -14.11
N GLY A 107 8.50 -4.03 -15.01
CA GLY A 107 9.52 -4.55 -15.92
C GLY A 107 10.51 -5.54 -15.28
N THR A 108 10.29 -5.99 -14.05
CA THR A 108 11.01 -7.12 -13.44
C THR A 108 10.13 -8.37 -13.43
N GLU A 109 10.67 -9.48 -12.91
CA GLU A 109 9.93 -10.74 -12.78
C GLU A 109 8.64 -10.58 -11.96
N ASN A 110 8.74 -9.89 -10.82
CA ASN A 110 7.62 -9.61 -9.93
C ASN A 110 7.24 -8.14 -10.03
N PHE A 111 6.08 -7.83 -10.62
CA PHE A 111 5.56 -6.47 -10.76
C PHE A 111 4.21 -6.27 -10.05
N GLY A 112 3.65 -7.32 -9.48
CA GLY A 112 2.38 -7.29 -8.77
C GLY A 112 2.19 -8.54 -7.92
N VAL A 113 1.17 -8.52 -7.07
CA VAL A 113 0.75 -9.63 -6.20
C VAL A 113 -0.76 -9.76 -6.23
N ASP A 114 -1.23 -10.99 -6.04
CA ASP A 114 -2.63 -11.30 -5.76
C ASP A 114 -2.69 -11.90 -4.35
N VAL A 115 -3.44 -11.25 -3.47
CA VAL A 115 -3.38 -11.47 -2.03
C VAL A 115 -4.68 -12.09 -1.56
N ALA A 116 -4.57 -13.29 -0.98
CA ALA A 116 -5.71 -13.99 -0.43
C ALA A 116 -6.26 -13.29 0.85
N PRO A 117 -7.57 -13.36 1.11
CA PRO A 117 -8.25 -12.66 2.22
C PRO A 117 -7.61 -12.77 3.62
N HIS A 118 -6.98 -13.90 3.92
CA HIS A 118 -6.48 -14.24 5.25
C HIS A 118 -5.05 -13.74 5.53
N VAL A 119 -4.36 -13.26 4.49
CA VAL A 119 -2.94 -12.92 4.56
C VAL A 119 -2.77 -11.54 5.18
N TYR A 120 -2.10 -11.47 6.33
CA TYR A 120 -1.66 -10.20 6.88
C TYR A 120 -0.51 -9.64 6.05
N HIS A 121 -0.66 -8.41 5.59
CA HIS A 121 0.35 -7.81 4.74
C HIS A 121 0.42 -6.28 4.90
N THR A 122 1.52 -5.72 4.42
CA THR A 122 1.67 -4.29 4.17
C THR A 122 2.53 -4.04 2.93
N TYR A 123 2.62 -2.78 2.53
CA TYR A 123 3.41 -2.32 1.41
C TYR A 123 4.37 -1.22 1.87
N VAL A 124 5.63 -1.31 1.46
CA VAL A 124 6.66 -0.31 1.77
C VAL A 124 7.18 0.30 0.46
N PRO A 125 6.88 1.58 0.15
CA PRO A 125 7.41 2.23 -1.04
C PRO A 125 8.90 2.49 -0.89
N LEU A 126 9.70 1.93 -1.81
CA LEU A 126 11.16 2.03 -1.79
C LEU A 126 11.68 3.19 -2.65
N LYS A 127 10.89 3.66 -3.62
CA LYS A 127 11.24 4.77 -4.50
C LYS A 127 10.24 5.91 -4.37
N ALA A 128 10.72 7.15 -4.47
CA ALA A 128 9.85 8.32 -4.61
C ALA A 128 8.92 8.16 -5.81
N ASP A 129 7.72 8.74 -5.70
CA ASP A 129 6.69 8.66 -6.73
C ASP A 129 6.33 7.22 -7.12
N THR A 130 6.21 6.34 -6.13
CA THR A 130 5.72 4.97 -6.34
C THR A 130 4.21 4.99 -6.53
N LEU A 131 3.75 4.35 -7.60
CA LEU A 131 2.35 4.26 -7.98
C LEU A 131 1.97 2.80 -8.13
N MET A 132 0.95 2.37 -7.40
CA MET A 132 0.32 1.06 -7.60
C MET A 132 -1.13 1.21 -8.02
N PHE A 133 -1.62 0.26 -8.80
CA PHE A 133 -3.04 0.07 -9.07
C PHE A 133 -3.54 -1.10 -8.23
N GLU A 134 -4.53 -0.83 -7.39
CA GLU A 134 -5.16 -1.79 -6.48
C GLU A 134 -6.58 -2.10 -6.98
N ILE A 135 -6.91 -3.39 -6.99
CA ILE A 135 -8.24 -3.91 -7.26
C ILE A 135 -8.63 -4.79 -6.08
N LYS A 136 -9.81 -4.58 -5.51
CA LYS A 136 -10.35 -5.46 -4.47
C LYS A 136 -11.85 -5.59 -4.54
N ASP A 137 -12.38 -6.61 -3.88
CA ASP A 137 -13.82 -6.83 -3.82
C ASP A 137 -14.54 -5.70 -3.07
N GLY A 138 -15.67 -5.28 -3.65
CA GLY A 138 -16.64 -4.42 -2.99
C GLY A 138 -17.77 -5.21 -2.32
N PRO A 139 -18.74 -4.51 -1.71
CA PRO A 139 -18.76 -3.08 -1.47
C PRO A 139 -17.71 -2.66 -0.42
N TYR A 140 -17.28 -1.40 -0.44
CA TYR A 140 -16.42 -0.83 0.59
C TYR A 140 -17.25 -0.36 1.79
N ALA A 141 -16.90 -0.84 2.98
CA ALA A 141 -17.42 -0.32 4.23
C ALA A 141 -16.26 -0.13 5.21
N ALA A 142 -16.01 1.12 5.62
CA ALA A 142 -14.85 1.48 6.44
C ALA A 142 -14.74 0.71 7.76
N THR A 143 -15.86 0.19 8.28
CA THR A 143 -15.93 -0.55 9.54
C THR A 143 -15.43 -1.98 9.47
N ASN A 144 -15.41 -2.59 8.28
CA ASN A 144 -15.08 -4.01 8.11
C ASN A 144 -14.23 -4.30 6.86
N ASP A 145 -13.79 -3.25 6.15
CA ASP A 145 -12.96 -3.43 4.97
C ASP A 145 -11.59 -4.00 5.32
N LYS A 146 -11.07 -3.76 6.53
CA LYS A 146 -9.75 -4.22 6.98
C LYS A 146 -9.81 -4.82 8.37
N ASP A 147 -9.21 -5.99 8.51
CA ASP A 147 -8.88 -6.58 9.80
C ASP A 147 -7.45 -6.17 10.17
N VAL A 148 -7.33 -5.38 11.22
CA VAL A 148 -6.05 -4.86 11.71
C VAL A 148 -5.62 -5.68 12.92
N PRO A 149 -4.39 -6.21 12.94
CA PRO A 149 -3.92 -6.99 14.07
C PRO A 149 -3.53 -6.08 15.25
N ASP A 150 -3.68 -6.58 16.47
CA ASP A 150 -3.40 -5.81 17.70
C ASP A 150 -1.93 -5.39 17.83
N TRP A 151 -1.01 -6.11 17.18
CA TRP A 151 0.42 -5.81 17.18
C TRP A 151 0.80 -4.65 16.24
N ALA A 152 -0.07 -4.26 15.31
CA ALA A 152 0.18 -3.17 14.37
C ALA A 152 -0.18 -1.81 15.00
N PRO A 153 0.78 -0.87 15.11
CA PRO A 153 0.47 0.47 15.57
C PRO A 153 -0.56 1.17 14.70
N ARG A 154 -1.45 1.95 15.32
CA ARG A 154 -2.42 2.75 14.58
C ARG A 154 -1.72 3.82 13.75
N GLU A 155 -2.21 4.04 12.54
CA GLU A 155 -1.74 5.15 11.72
C GLU A 155 -1.93 6.50 12.45
N GLY A 156 -0.90 7.34 12.43
CA GLY A 156 -0.87 8.62 13.14
C GLY A 156 -0.56 8.53 14.64
N SER A 157 -0.37 7.32 15.19
CA SER A 157 0.15 7.15 16.55
C SER A 157 1.66 7.44 16.63
N PRO A 158 2.19 7.83 17.80
CA PRO A 158 3.63 8.00 18.01
C PRO A 158 4.46 6.74 17.72
N GLU A 159 3.83 5.56 17.78
CA GLU A 159 4.49 4.26 17.57
C GLU A 159 4.59 3.87 16.08
N ALA A 160 3.83 4.52 15.19
CA ALA A 160 3.75 4.17 13.77
C ALA A 160 5.08 4.34 13.03
N GLU A 161 5.73 5.50 13.17
CA GLU A 161 7.01 5.78 12.53
C GLU A 161 8.14 4.90 13.09
N PRO A 162 8.33 4.77 14.42
CA PRO A 162 9.30 3.82 14.97
C PRO A 162 9.10 2.39 14.48
N TYR A 163 7.85 1.92 14.37
CA TYR A 163 7.54 0.60 13.85
C TYR A 163 7.96 0.44 12.39
N LEU A 164 7.62 1.40 11.52
CA LEU A 164 8.04 1.37 10.11
C LEU A 164 9.56 1.36 9.96
N LEU A 165 10.27 2.20 10.71
CA LEU A 165 11.73 2.27 10.67
C LEU A 165 12.39 0.96 11.13
N ASN A 166 11.87 0.35 12.19
CA ASN A 166 12.33 -0.94 12.67
C ASN A 166 12.08 -2.06 11.66
N LEU A 167 10.90 -2.09 11.04
CA LEU A 167 10.57 -3.03 9.97
C LEU A 167 11.55 -2.88 8.79
N ILE A 168 11.78 -1.65 8.31
CA ILE A 168 12.73 -1.39 7.21
C ILE A 168 14.13 -1.85 7.57
N LYS A 169 14.59 -1.57 8.80
CA LYS A 169 15.89 -2.00 9.30
C LYS A 169 16.02 -3.52 9.28
N GLU A 170 15.03 -4.23 9.84
CA GLU A 170 15.02 -5.70 9.87
C GLU A 170 15.08 -6.28 8.45
N LEU A 171 14.29 -5.73 7.53
CA LEU A 171 14.26 -6.18 6.13
C LEU A 171 15.60 -5.95 5.42
N ALA A 172 16.27 -4.82 5.69
CA ALA A 172 17.59 -4.54 5.15
C ALA A 172 18.65 -5.51 5.71
N GLU A 173 18.61 -5.81 7.01
CA GLU A 173 19.50 -6.79 7.65
C GLU A 173 19.30 -8.20 7.05
N ARG A 174 18.06 -8.64 6.87
CA ARG A 174 17.72 -9.91 6.20
C ARG A 174 18.26 -9.97 4.77
N ALA A 175 18.06 -8.90 3.99
CA ALA A 175 18.53 -8.83 2.60
C ALA A 175 20.06 -8.90 2.51
N ASN A 176 20.77 -8.17 3.38
CA ASN A 176 22.24 -8.22 3.45
C ASN A 176 22.74 -9.62 3.82
N ALA A 177 22.13 -10.26 4.83
CA ALA A 177 22.50 -11.61 5.23
C ALA A 177 22.31 -12.63 4.09
N ALA A 178 21.19 -12.53 3.35
CA ALA A 178 20.93 -13.38 2.19
C ALA A 178 21.96 -13.17 1.07
N ALA A 179 22.35 -11.92 0.81
CA ALA A 179 23.37 -11.61 -0.20
C ALA A 179 24.76 -12.16 0.19
N GLU A 180 25.15 -12.06 1.46
CA GLU A 180 26.42 -12.64 1.94
C GLU A 180 26.41 -14.18 1.91
N ALA A 181 25.28 -14.81 2.26
CA ALA A 181 25.13 -16.26 2.16
C ALA A 181 25.24 -16.75 0.71
N ALA A 182 24.65 -16.03 -0.26
CA ALA A 182 24.75 -16.35 -1.68
C ALA A 182 26.20 -16.29 -2.17
N LYS A 183 26.95 -15.24 -1.82
CA LYS A 183 28.38 -15.12 -2.16
C LYS A 183 29.24 -16.22 -1.53
N ALA A 184 28.91 -16.67 -0.33
CA ALA A 184 29.64 -17.75 0.35
C ALA A 184 29.38 -19.14 -0.26
N SER A 185 28.34 -19.27 -1.08
CA SER A 185 27.97 -20.50 -1.78
C SER A 185 28.51 -20.59 -3.22
N GLU A 186 29.19 -19.55 -3.70
CA GLU A 186 29.93 -19.49 -4.97
C GLU A 186 31.40 -19.93 -4.80
#